data_AF-A0A8S2TXH8-F1
#
_entry.id   AF-A0A8S2TXH8-F1
#
_cell.length_a   1.000
_cell.length_b   1.000
_cell.length_c   1.000
_cell.angle_alpha   90.00
_cell.angle_beta   90.00
_cell.angle_gamma   90.00
#
_symmetry.space_group_name_H-M   'P 1'
#
loop_
_entity.id
_entity.type
_entity.pdbx_description
1 polymer ?
#
loop_
_entity_poly.entity_id
_entity_poly.type
_entity_poly.pdbx_seq_one_letter_code
_entity_poly.pdbx_strand_id
1 'polypeptide(L)'
;VLNSYADQDWHGITSALPKALFRASSIVDLGGGVGALLREISTHCVNQRLICIDRPEVIRLASTHPKIEFLTGDLFSGALPSSDFYLLSRVLHDWPDEK
;
A
#
# COMPACT_ATOMS: atom_id res chain seq x y z
N VAL A 1 18.91 7.63 0.57
CA VAL A 1 18.51 7.78 1.98
C VAL A 1 17.03 7.46 2.18
N LEU A 2 16.09 7.87 1.32
CA LEU A 2 14.66 7.47 1.45
C LEU A 2 14.36 5.97 1.16
N ASN A 3 15.03 5.34 0.18
CA ASN A 3 14.73 3.94 -0.17
C ASN A 3 15.17 2.90 0.88
N SER A 4 16.15 3.19 1.75
CA SER A 4 16.66 2.16 2.67
C SER A 4 15.86 2.02 3.96
N TYR A 5 15.05 3.02 4.35
CA TYR A 5 14.31 2.96 5.60
C TYR A 5 13.05 2.10 5.50
N ALA A 6 12.29 2.19 4.40
CA ALA A 6 10.99 1.54 4.31
C ALA A 6 11.04 0.04 3.94
N ASP A 7 12.08 -0.42 3.23
CA ASP A 7 12.12 -1.79 2.69
C ASP A 7 12.32 -2.86 3.78
N GLN A 8 12.98 -2.51 4.90
CA GLN A 8 13.20 -3.44 6.00
C GLN A 8 12.04 -3.45 7.00
N ASP A 9 11.28 -2.37 7.10
CA ASP A 9 10.21 -2.21 8.11
C ASP A 9 9.10 -3.26 7.97
N TRP A 10 8.88 -3.76 6.76
CA TRP A 10 7.79 -4.69 6.46
C TRP A 10 8.24 -6.15 6.42
N HIS A 11 9.52 -6.45 6.60
CA HIS A 11 10.00 -7.81 6.48
C HIS A 11 9.27 -8.76 7.44
N GLY A 12 8.66 -9.82 6.90
CA GLY A 12 7.93 -10.82 7.68
C GLY A 12 6.54 -10.38 8.16
N ILE A 13 6.07 -9.19 7.80
CA ILE A 13 4.74 -8.68 8.18
C ILE A 13 3.61 -9.60 7.73
N THR A 14 3.82 -10.38 6.67
CA THR A 14 2.86 -11.36 6.15
C THR A 14 2.39 -12.37 7.19
N SER A 15 3.23 -12.67 8.19
CA SER A 15 2.89 -13.55 9.31
C SER A 15 1.93 -12.92 10.33
N ALA A 16 1.91 -11.59 10.41
CA ALA A 16 1.05 -10.82 11.32
C ALA A 16 -0.27 -10.36 10.66
N LEU A 17 -0.33 -10.37 9.31
CA LEU A 17 -1.53 -9.96 8.59
C LEU A 17 -2.63 -11.03 8.63
N PRO A 18 -3.92 -10.63 8.60
CA PRO A 18 -5.02 -11.57 8.57
C PRO A 18 -4.95 -12.47 7.33
N LYS A 19 -5.08 -13.79 7.50
CA LYS A 19 -5.07 -14.75 6.38
C LYS A 19 -6.14 -14.47 5.32
N ALA A 20 -7.25 -13.82 5.70
CA ALA A 20 -8.30 -13.40 4.78
C ALA A 20 -7.81 -12.39 3.73
N LEU A 21 -6.82 -11.55 4.06
CA LEU A 21 -6.23 -10.59 3.14
C LEU A 21 -5.64 -11.28 1.90
N PHE A 22 -4.91 -12.38 2.08
CA PHE A 22 -4.31 -13.15 0.98
C PHE A 22 -5.34 -13.95 0.15
N ARG A 23 -6.61 -13.96 0.57
CA ARG A 23 -7.74 -14.56 -0.16
C ARG A 23 -8.63 -13.54 -0.83
N ALA A 24 -8.39 -12.24 -0.60
CA ALA A 24 -9.07 -11.16 -1.27
C ALA A 24 -8.83 -11.20 -2.79
N SER A 25 -9.68 -10.52 -3.54
CA SER A 25 -9.49 -10.25 -4.97
C SER A 25 -8.75 -8.93 -5.20
N SER A 26 -8.88 -7.96 -4.30
CA SER A 26 -8.17 -6.69 -4.39
C SER A 26 -7.71 -6.15 -3.04
N ILE A 27 -6.56 -5.47 -3.05
CA ILE A 27 -5.97 -4.81 -1.89
C ILE A 27 -5.49 -3.43 -2.34
N VAL A 28 -5.89 -2.39 -1.61
CA VAL A 28 -5.45 -1.01 -1.81
C VAL A 28 -4.62 -0.58 -0.61
N ASP A 29 -3.40 -0.10 -0.84
CA ASP A 29 -2.55 0.52 0.19
C ASP A 29 -2.65 2.04 0.06
N LEU A 30 -3.30 2.66 1.04
CA LEU A 30 -3.56 4.10 1.10
C LEU A 30 -2.40 4.76 1.83
N GLY A 31 -1.74 5.73 1.19
CA GLY A 31 -0.52 6.32 1.72
C GLY A 31 0.65 5.32 1.71
N GLY A 32 0.64 4.38 0.75
CA GLY A 32 1.59 3.28 0.67
C GLY A 32 3.02 3.67 0.26
N GLY A 33 3.27 4.97 0.06
CA GLY A 33 4.58 5.48 -0.33
C GLY A 33 5.04 4.96 -1.69
N VAL A 34 6.27 4.44 -1.73
CA VAL A 34 6.84 3.78 -2.91
C VAL A 34 6.48 2.28 -3.02
N GLY A 35 5.49 1.84 -2.24
CA GLY A 35 4.91 0.50 -2.29
C GLY A 35 5.69 -0.59 -1.55
N ALA A 36 6.49 -0.24 -0.54
CA ALA A 36 7.32 -1.21 0.19
C ALA A 36 6.50 -2.33 0.85
N LEU A 37 5.38 -1.99 1.51
CA LEU A 37 4.48 -2.98 2.11
C LEU A 37 3.86 -3.89 1.04
N LEU A 38 3.35 -3.29 -0.05
CA LEU A 38 2.78 -4.07 -1.14
C LEU A 38 3.79 -5.01 -1.80
N ARG A 39 5.06 -4.61 -1.91
CA ARG A 39 6.13 -5.49 -2.43
C ARG A 39 6.31 -6.72 -1.56
N GLU A 40 6.40 -6.55 -0.25
CA GLU A 40 6.53 -7.66 0.69
C GLU A 40 5.34 -8.63 0.57
N ILE A 41 4.09 -8.11 0.63
CA ILE A 41 2.91 -8.98 0.57
C ILE A 41 2.68 -9.59 -0.82
N SER A 42 3.16 -8.96 -1.90
CA SER A 42 2.94 -9.42 -3.27
C SER A 42 3.56 -10.81 -3.55
N THR A 43 4.50 -11.24 -2.72
CA THR A 43 5.08 -12.59 -2.74
C THR A 43 4.05 -13.66 -2.40
N HIS A 44 3.03 -13.33 -1.61
CA HIS A 44 1.93 -14.20 -1.19
C HIS A 44 0.65 -13.99 -2.04
N CYS A 45 0.69 -13.06 -2.99
CA CYS A 45 -0.43 -12.73 -3.87
C CYS A 45 -0.18 -13.28 -5.29
N VAL A 46 -1.12 -14.07 -5.80
CA VAL A 46 -1.02 -14.68 -7.13
C VAL A 46 -1.89 -13.93 -8.13
N ASN A 47 -3.17 -13.74 -7.83
CA ASN A 47 -4.17 -13.18 -8.75
C ASN A 47 -4.84 -11.90 -8.21
N GLN A 48 -4.33 -11.35 -7.09
CA GLN A 48 -4.89 -10.15 -6.48
C GLN A 48 -4.53 -8.91 -7.27
N ARG A 49 -5.49 -8.00 -7.39
CA ARG A 49 -5.22 -6.63 -7.82
C ARG A 49 -4.64 -5.85 -6.65
N LEU A 50 -3.37 -5.47 -6.73
CA LEU A 50 -2.67 -4.68 -5.71
C LEU A 50 -2.49 -3.25 -6.21
N ILE A 51 -2.95 -2.27 -5.42
CA ILE A 51 -2.90 -0.85 -5.79
C ILE A 51 -2.22 -0.06 -4.67
N CYS A 52 -1.14 0.65 -5.00
CA CYS A 52 -0.53 1.65 -4.14
C CYS A 52 -1.09 3.02 -4.50
N ILE A 53 -1.68 3.73 -3.53
CA ILE A 53 -2.14 5.11 -3.71
C ILE A 53 -1.33 6.03 -2.80
N ASP A 54 -0.74 7.05 -3.40
CA ASP A 54 -0.11 8.15 -2.66
C ASP A 54 -0.17 9.43 -3.50
N ARG A 55 0.36 10.54 -2.96
CA ARG A 55 0.42 11.82 -3.65
C ARG A 55 1.28 11.73 -4.91
N PRO A 56 1.01 12.56 -5.94
CA PRO A 56 1.73 12.52 -7.21
C PRO A 56 3.25 12.58 -7.06
N GLU A 57 3.76 13.39 -6.14
CA GLU A 57 5.19 13.53 -5.88
C GLU A 57 5.86 12.30 -5.27
N VAL A 58 5.10 11.50 -4.53
CA VAL A 58 5.60 10.26 -3.92
C VAL A 58 5.61 9.14 -4.95
N ILE A 59 4.51 8.98 -5.70
CA ILE A 59 4.40 7.94 -6.74
C ILE A 59 5.44 8.11 -7.84
N ARG A 60 5.85 9.35 -8.17
CA ARG A 60 6.96 9.59 -9.12
C ARG A 60 8.30 8.99 -8.70
N LEU A 61 8.49 8.70 -7.41
CA LEU A 61 9.71 8.09 -6.88
C LEU A 61 9.61 6.56 -6.83
N ALA A 62 8.44 5.98 -7.09
CA ALA A 62 8.24 4.55 -7.05
C ALA A 62 8.84 3.88 -8.29
N SER A 63 9.67 2.86 -8.07
CA SER A 63 10.09 1.94 -9.13
C SER A 63 8.89 1.12 -9.61
N THR A 64 8.85 0.76 -10.90
CA THR A 64 7.79 -0.11 -11.41
C THR A 64 7.81 -1.49 -10.72
N HIS A 65 6.66 -2.16 -10.70
CA HIS A 65 6.54 -3.52 -10.18
C HIS A 65 5.46 -4.28 -10.98
N PRO A 66 5.70 -5.54 -11.39
CA PRO A 66 4.80 -6.25 -12.30
C PRO A 66 3.42 -6.57 -11.70
N LYS A 67 3.31 -6.62 -10.37
CA LYS A 67 2.05 -6.95 -9.67
C LYS A 67 1.35 -5.76 -9.01
N ILE A 68 1.97 -4.57 -9.00
CA ILE A 68 1.45 -3.42 -8.25
C ILE A 68 1.12 -2.30 -9.23
N GLU A 69 -0.13 -1.86 -9.18
CA GLU A 69 -0.60 -0.66 -9.86
C GLU A 69 -0.33 0.55 -8.97
N PHE A 70 0.37 1.55 -9.48
CA PHE A 70 0.63 2.79 -8.75
C PHE A 70 -0.29 3.88 -9.26
N LEU A 71 -1.16 4.38 -8.38
CA LEU A 71 -2.11 5.45 -8.69
C LEU A 71 -1.80 6.66 -7.82
N THR A 72 -2.02 7.85 -8.39
CA THR A 72 -1.92 9.10 -7.64
C THR A 72 -3.27 9.45 -7.05
N GLY A 73 -3.31 9.89 -5.80
CA GLY A 73 -4.55 10.34 -5.15
C GLY A 73 -4.31 11.18 -3.91
N ASP A 74 -5.36 11.87 -3.48
CA ASP A 74 -5.46 12.45 -2.15
C ASP A 74 -6.38 11.53 -1.33
N LEU A 75 -5.93 11.13 -0.14
CA LEU A 75 -6.70 10.21 0.72
C LEU A 75 -7.94 10.87 1.32
N PHE A 76 -7.93 12.20 1.44
CA PHE A 76 -9.00 12.97 2.07
C PHE A 76 -9.96 13.62 1.06
N SER A 77 -9.74 13.42 -0.24
CA SER A 77 -10.61 13.95 -1.27
C SER A 77 -10.78 12.97 -2.43
N GLY A 78 -11.98 12.98 -3.02
CA GLY A 78 -12.31 12.10 -4.14
C GLY A 78 -12.72 10.68 -3.71
N ALA A 79 -12.94 9.83 -4.71
CA ALA A 79 -13.36 8.45 -4.52
C ALA A 79 -12.15 7.51 -4.52
N LEU A 80 -12.10 6.61 -3.55
CA LEU A 80 -11.13 5.52 -3.53
C LEU A 80 -11.56 4.40 -4.50
N PRO A 81 -10.62 3.70 -5.15
CA PRO A 81 -10.96 2.51 -5.94
C PRO A 81 -11.61 1.45 -5.06
N SER A 82 -12.76 0.92 -5.47
CA SER A 82 -13.43 -0.18 -4.76
C SER A 82 -12.46 -1.33 -4.50
N SER A 83 -12.41 -1.80 -3.25
CA SER A 83 -11.53 -2.88 -2.84
C SER A 83 -12.09 -3.71 -1.69
N ASP A 84 -11.73 -5.00 -1.63
CA ASP A 84 -12.03 -5.88 -0.49
C ASP A 84 -11.29 -5.45 0.77
N PHE A 85 -10.04 -4.98 0.63
CA PHE A 85 -9.22 -4.48 1.73
C PHE A 85 -8.57 -3.14 1.39
N TYR A 86 -8.52 -2.28 2.41
CA TYR A 86 -7.68 -1.09 2.45
C TYR A 86 -6.65 -1.24 3.57
N LEU A 87 -5.40 -0.97 3.26
CA LEU A 87 -4.29 -0.89 4.19
C LEU A 87 -3.98 0.59 4.45
N LEU A 88 -3.78 0.93 5.72
CA LEU A 88 -3.38 2.26 6.19
C LEU A 88 -2.16 2.06 7.08
N SER A 89 -1.00 1.94 6.46
CA SER A 89 0.23 1.63 7.18
C SER A 89 1.02 2.91 7.47
N ARG A 90 1.23 3.21 8.76
CA ARG A 90 1.92 4.45 9.17
C ARG A 90 1.27 5.74 8.64
N VAL A 91 -0.05 5.71 8.38
CA VAL A 91 -0.79 6.89 7.90
C VAL A 91 -1.47 7.62 9.06
N LEU A 92 -2.29 6.91 9.85
CA LEU A 92 -3.19 7.54 10.80
C LEU A 92 -2.50 8.41 11.86
N HIS A 93 -1.25 8.08 12.24
CA HIS A 93 -0.54 8.83 13.28
C HIS A 93 -0.01 10.20 12.82
N ASP A 94 -0.02 10.49 11.51
CA ASP A 94 0.41 11.77 10.97
C ASP A 94 -0.70 12.84 11.04
N TRP A 95 -1.92 12.43 11.40
CA TRP A 95 -3.12 13.25 11.32
C TRP A 95 -3.81 13.40 12.68
N PRO A 96 -4.50 14.52 12.91
CA PRO A 96 -5.35 14.68 14.08
C PRO A 96 -6.61 13.82 13.96
N ASP A 97 -7.25 13.51 15.09
CA ASP A 97 -8.41 12.60 15.16
C ASP A 97 -9.59 13.01 14.27
N GLU A 98 -9.74 14.30 13.92
CA GLU A 98 -10.84 14.79 13.06
C GLU A 98 -10.65 14.49 11.57
N LYS A 99 -9.57 13.83 11.18
CA LYS A 99 -9.24 13.44 9.80
C LYS A 99 -9.37 11.95 9.58
#